data_AF-A0A845F915-F1
#
_entry.id   AF-A0A845F915-F1
#
_cell.length_a   1.000
_cell.length_b   1.000
_cell.length_c   1.000
_cell.angle_alpha   90.00
_cell.angle_beta   90.00
_cell.angle_gamma   90.00
#
_symmetry.space_group_name_H-M   'P 1'
#
loop_
_entity.id
_entity.type
_entity.pdbx_description
1 polymer ?
#
loop_
_entity_poly.entity_id
_entity_poly.type
_entity_poly.pdbx_seq_one_letter_code
_entity_poly.pdbx_strand_id
1 'polypeptide(L)' 'MKIGRRRIAWKDVWIGVSFIVVLYFTLPQFGVNPYVIVITLMAMVEWVTKYILPWIVLYWAVRWIKQLESR' A
#
# COMPACT_ATOMS: atom_id res chain seq x y z
N MET A 1 -15.30 13.89 -12.05
CA MET A 1 -14.32 12.88 -12.51
C MET A 1 -15.00 11.51 -12.47
N LYS A 2 -15.47 11.00 -13.61
CA LYS A 2 -16.14 9.68 -13.67
C LYS A 2 -15.05 8.60 -13.66
N ILE A 3 -14.77 8.04 -12.49
CA ILE A 3 -13.90 6.86 -12.37
C ILE A 3 -14.70 5.68 -12.92
N GLY A 4 -14.60 5.46 -14.23
CA GLY A 4 -15.17 4.29 -14.89
C GLY A 4 -14.53 3.05 -14.31
N ARG A 5 -15.34 2.16 -13.71
CA ARG A 5 -14.90 0.88 -13.15
C ARG A 5 -14.42 -0.01 -14.30
N ARG A 6 -13.14 0.11 -14.69
CA ARG A 6 -12.50 -0.82 -15.63
C ARG A 6 -12.54 -2.21 -14.99
N ARG A 7 -13.24 -3.15 -15.64
CA ARG A 7 -13.13 -4.56 -15.30
C ARG A 7 -11.72 -5.00 -15.66
N ILE A 8 -10.95 -5.39 -14.66
CA ILE A 8 -9.61 -5.97 -14.84
C ILE A 8 -9.82 -7.25 -15.64
N ALA A 9 -9.20 -7.35 -16.82
CA ALA A 9 -9.28 -8.58 -17.60
C ALA A 9 -8.39 -9.62 -16.93
N TRP A 10 -8.77 -10.89 -16.98
CA TRP A 10 -7.94 -11.99 -16.49
C TRP A 10 -6.52 -11.98 -17.09
N LYS A 11 -6.39 -11.48 -18.32
CA LYS A 11 -5.11 -11.29 -19.01
C LYS A 11 -4.19 -10.31 -18.27
N ASP A 12 -4.74 -9.22 -17.74
CA ASP A 12 -3.98 -8.21 -16.99
C ASP A 12 -3.47 -8.79 -15.67
N VAL A 13 -4.26 -9.65 -15.02
CA VAL A 13 -3.86 -10.36 -13.81
C VAL A 13 -2.70 -11.30 -14.11
N TRP A 14 -2.79 -12.10 -15.18
CA TRP A 14 -1.70 -12.99 -15.59
C TRP A 14 -0.41 -12.24 -15.94
N ILE A 15 -0.52 -11.09 -16.61
CA ILE A 15 0.64 -10.23 -16.89
C ILE A 15 1.29 -9.76 -15.59
N GLY A 16 0.50 -9.25 -14.64
CA GLY A 16 1.01 -8.83 -13.34
C GLY A 16 1.70 -9.94 -12.56
N VAL A 17 1.09 -11.13 -12.50
CA VAL A 17 1.68 -12.31 -11.85
C VAL A 17 2.99 -12.72 -12.53
N SER A 18 3.00 -12.80 -13.86
CA SER A 18 4.21 -13.17 -14.61
C SER A 18 5.37 -12.21 -14.37
N PHE A 19 5.07 -10.90 -14.28
CA PHE A 19 6.07 -9.88 -14.00
C PHE A 19 6.68 -10.02 -12.60
N ILE A 20 5.85 -10.31 -11.59
CA ILE A 20 6.31 -10.55 -10.21
C ILE A 20 7.23 -11.77 -10.15
N VAL A 21 6.88 -12.86 -10.85
CA VAL A 21 7.69 -14.08 -10.91
C VAL A 21 9.05 -13.80 -11.54
N VAL A 22 9.09 -13.08 -12.67
CA VAL A 22 10.35 -12.71 -13.33
C VAL A 22 11.23 -11.89 -12.38
N LEU A 23 10.67 -10.87 -11.73
CA LEU A 23 11.39 -10.03 -10.77
C LEU A 23 11.99 -10.85 -9.62
N TYR A 24 11.22 -11.79 -9.07
CA TYR A 24 11.68 -12.65 -7.98
C TYR A 24 12.95 -13.43 -8.34
N PHE A 25 13.07 -13.90 -9.59
CA PHE A 25 14.25 -14.63 -10.07
C PHE A 25 15.40 -13.71 -10.51
N THR A 26 15.10 -12.52 -11.06
CA THR A 26 16.13 -11.60 -11.55
C THR A 26 16.77 -10.78 -10.44
N LEU A 27 16.03 -10.37 -9.42
CA LEU A 27 16.54 -9.52 -8.32
C LEU A 27 17.75 -10.11 -7.57
N PRO A 28 17.78 -11.42 -7.24
CA PRO A 28 18.95 -12.05 -6.65
C PRO A 28 20.22 -11.93 -7.50
N GLN A 29 20.10 -11.91 -8.84
CA GLN A 29 21.25 -11.76 -9.75
C GLN A 29 21.94 -10.40 -9.60
N PHE A 30 21.21 -9.38 -9.14
CA PHE A 30 21.74 -8.04 -8.86
C PHE A 30 22.15 -7.86 -7.39
N GLY A 31 22.26 -8.95 -6.62
CA GLY A 31 22.59 -8.90 -5.19
C GLY A 31 21.45 -8.41 -4.29
N VAL A 32 20.24 -8.25 -4.84
CA VAL A 32 19.07 -7.83 -4.09
C VAL A 32 18.29 -9.06 -3.65
N ASN A 33 18.21 -9.30 -2.34
CA ASN A 33 17.45 -10.42 -1.80
C ASN A 33 15.94 -10.08 -1.78
N PRO A 34 15.07 -10.79 -2.54
CA PRO A 34 13.63 -10.53 -2.57
C PRO A 34 12.97 -10.67 -1.20
N TYR A 35 13.48 -11.55 -0.33
CA TYR A 35 12.98 -11.71 1.03
C TYR A 35 13.16 -10.43 1.86
N VAL A 36 14.27 -9.71 1.66
CA VAL A 36 14.51 -8.44 2.35
C VAL A 36 13.47 -7.41 1.92
N ILE A 37 13.15 -7.32 0.63
CA ILE A 37 12.12 -6.40 0.13
C ILE A 37 10.76 -6.67 0.79
N VAL A 38 10.35 -7.94 0.87
CA VAL A 38 9.07 -8.32 1.48
C VAL A 38 9.04 -7.96 2.98
N ILE A 39 10.12 -8.27 3.70
CA ILE A 39 10.23 -7.96 5.13
C ILE A 39 10.22 -6.43 5.34
N THR A 40 10.97 -5.66 4.55
CA THR A 40 10.99 -4.20 4.65
C THR A 40 9.62 -3.61 4.36
N LEU A 41 8.89 -4.12 3.37
CA LEU A 41 7.53 -3.67 3.07
C LEU A 41 6.58 -3.94 4.25
N MET A 42 6.62 -5.14 4.84
CA MET A 42 5.84 -5.46 6.04
C MET A 42 6.20 -4.54 7.21
N ALA A 43 7.50 -4.35 7.48
CA ALA A 43 7.97 -3.48 8.55
C ALA A 43 7.56 -2.02 8.32
N MET A 44 7.57 -1.53 7.07
CA MET A 44 7.07 -0.19 6.73
C MET A 44 5.57 -0.08 7.00
N VAL A 45 4.77 -1.07 6.60
CA VAL A 45 3.32 -1.07 6.87
C VAL A 45 3.06 -1.07 8.38
N GLU A 46 3.77 -1.90 9.14
CA GLU A 46 3.66 -1.89 10.61
C GLU A 46 4.05 -0.54 11.19
N TRP A 47 5.17 0.04 10.76
CA TRP A 47 5.64 1.33 11.27
C TRP A 47 4.66 2.46 10.95
N VAL A 48 4.15 2.53 9.72
CA VAL A 48 3.15 3.53 9.31
C VAL A 48 1.86 3.35 10.12
N THR A 49 1.38 2.12 10.30
CA THR A 49 0.15 1.88 11.05
C THR A 49 0.31 2.14 12.54
N LYS A 50 1.47 1.83 13.12
CA LYS A 50 1.77 2.05 14.54
C LYS A 50 2.00 3.51 14.88
N TYR A 51 2.72 4.23 14.02
CA TYR A 51 3.18 5.58 14.35
C TYR A 51 2.43 6.69 13.63
N ILE A 52 2.00 6.51 12.37
CA ILE A 52 1.36 7.58 11.58
C ILE A 52 -0.17 7.53 11.72
N LEU A 53 -0.77 6.33 11.66
CA LEU A 53 -2.22 6.16 11.72
C LEU A 53 -2.87 6.84 12.94
N PRO A 54 -2.31 6.77 14.16
CA PRO A 54 -2.91 7.43 15.33
C PRO A 54 -3.05 8.94 15.15
N TRP A 55 -2.04 9.60 14.56
CA TRP A 55 -2.10 11.05 14.31
C TRP A 55 -3.14 11.43 13.28
N ILE A 56 -3.29 10.63 12.23
CA ILE A 56 -4.34 10.82 11.24
C ILE A 56 -5.71 10.74 11.92
N VAL A 57 -5.92 9.70 12.74
CA VAL A 57 -7.17 9.52 13.48
C VAL A 57 -7.43 10.70 14.42
N LEU A 58 -6.43 11.15 15.18
CA LEU A 58 -6.57 12.30 16.09
C LEU A 58 -6.91 13.59 15.36
N TYR A 59 -6.22 13.88 14.24
CA TYR A 59 -6.49 15.06 13.44
C TYR A 59 -7.95 15.07 12.95
N TRP A 60 -8.41 13.94 12.42
CA TRP A 60 -9.78 13.81 11.95
C TRP A 60 -10.80 13.87 13.10
N ALA A 61 -10.51 13.27 14.25
CA ALA A 61 -11.37 13.32 15.43
C ALA A 61 -11.56 14.77 15.92
N VAL A 62 -10.48 15.54 16.07
CA VAL A 62 -10.55 16.96 16.48
C VAL A 62 -11.31 17.78 15.45
N ARG A 63 -11.05 17.57 14.16
CA ARG A 63 -11.77 18.26 13.08
C ARG A 63 -13.27 17.97 13.14
N TRP A 64 -13.64 16.72 13.42
CA TRP A 64 -15.04 16.31 13.50
C TRP A 64 -15.75 16.92 14.71
N ILE A 65 -15.10 16.92 15.88
CA ILE A 65 -15.61 17.59 17.09
C ILE A 65 -15.84 19.08 16.82
N LYS A 66 -14.89 19.78 16.22
CA LYS A 66 -15.05 21.20 15.88
C LYS A 66 -16.21 21.48 14.91
N GLN A 67 -16.48 20.57 13.98
CA GLN A 67 -17.65 20.68 13.09
C GLN A 67 -18.97 20.48 13.83
N LEU A 68 -18.98 19.64 14.87
CA LEU A 68 -20.16 19.42 15.71
C LEU A 68 -20.41 20.60 16.65
N GLU A 69 -19.37 21.18 17.24
CA GLU A 69 -19.46 22.36 18.12
C GLU A 69 -19.85 23.64 17.35
N SER A 70 -19.50 23.72 16.07
CA SER A 70 -19.87 24.84 15.19
C SER A 70 -21.31 24.78 14.66
N ARG A 71 -22.09 23.75 15.00
CA ARG A 71 -23.53 23.66 14.71
C ARG A 71 -24.35 23.98 15.95
#